data_AF-A0A1F8PAG9-F1
#
_entry.id   AF-A0A1F8PAG9-F1
#
_cell.length_a   1.000
_cell.length_b   1.000
_cell.length_c   1.000
_cell.angle_alpha   90.00
_cell.angle_beta   90.00
_cell.angle_gamma   90.00
#
_symmetry.space_group_name_H-M   'P 1'
#
loop_
_entity.id
_entity.type
_entity.pdbx_description
1 polymer ?
#
loop_
_entity_poly.entity_id
_entity_poly.type
_entity_poly.pdbx_seq_one_letter_code
_entity_poly.pdbx_strand_id
1 'polypeptide(L)' 'MNRGIVGEIEGILKHHGISTEIFSKVKSNPTDEIVMQAYRAFTDAQCDGVVSVGGGSSHDTGKALRAVDGNDGREIS' A
#
# COMPACT_ATOMS: atom_id res chain seq x y z
N MET A 1 20.47 -0.83 -3.69
CA MET A 1 19.62 -2.05 -3.66
C MET A 1 18.78 -2.06 -4.93
N ASN A 2 18.91 -3.09 -5.77
CA ASN A 2 18.06 -3.25 -6.95
C ASN A 2 16.70 -3.81 -6.49
N ARG A 3 15.64 -3.00 -6.49
CA ARG A 3 14.28 -3.37 -6.00
C ARG A 3 13.45 -4.14 -7.05
N GLY A 4 14.08 -4.64 -8.11
CA GLY A 4 13.39 -5.35 -9.20
C GLY A 4 12.26 -4.52 -9.79
N ILE A 5 11.12 -5.16 -10.07
CA ILE A 5 9.93 -4.51 -10.64
C ILE A 5 9.40 -3.35 -9.79
N VAL A 6 9.55 -3.40 -8.46
CA VAL A 6 9.14 -2.28 -7.59
C VAL A 6 9.98 -1.05 -7.87
N GLY A 7 11.29 -1.23 -8.06
CA GLY A 7 12.20 -0.13 -8.38
C GLY A 7 11.93 0.47 -9.77
N GLU A 8 11.55 -0.37 -10.74
CA GLU A 8 11.15 0.09 -12.08
C GLU A 8 9.88 0.96 -12.01
N ILE A 9 8.85 0.50 -11.31
CA ILE A 9 7.60 1.25 -11.10
C ILE A 9 7.88 2.56 -10.34
N GLU A 10 8.66 2.51 -9.26
CA GLU A 10 9.06 3.70 -8.48
C GLU A 10 9.78 4.72 -9.39
N GLY A 11 10.67 4.24 -10.27
CA GLY A 11 11.37 5.08 -11.25
C GLY A 11 10.44 5.76 -12.25
N ILE A 12 9.47 5.02 -12.80
CA ILE A 12 8.46 5.56 -13.73
C ILE A 12 7.60 6.63 -13.04
N LEU A 13 7.07 6.33 -11.85
CA LEU A 13 6.24 7.27 -11.10
C LEU A 13 7.02 8.54 -10.75
N LYS A 14 8.25 8.38 -10.26
CA LYS A 14 9.14 9.50 -9.95
C LYS A 14 9.46 10.35 -11.19
N HIS A 15 9.67 9.74 -12.35
CA HIS A 15 9.90 10.46 -13.61
C HIS A 15 8.71 11.37 -13.97
N HIS A 16 7.49 10.97 -13.63
CA HIS A 16 6.26 11.75 -13.81
C HIS A 16 5.92 12.68 -12.63
N GLY A 17 6.84 12.85 -11.66
CA GLY A 17 6.65 13.75 -10.52
C GLY A 17 5.74 13.20 -9.42
N ILE A 18 5.47 11.89 -9.42
CA ILE A 18 4.66 11.22 -8.40
C ILE A 18 5.59 10.71 -7.30
N SER A 19 5.41 11.21 -6.08
CA SER A 19 6.09 10.69 -4.89
C SER A 19 5.47 9.38 -4.43
N THR A 20 6.29 8.47 -3.92
CA THR A 20 5.87 7.12 -3.54
C THR A 20 6.40 6.74 -2.17
N GLU A 21 5.54 6.15 -1.33
CA GLU A 21 5.93 5.49 -0.08
C GLU A 21 5.76 3.98 -0.22
N ILE A 22 6.69 3.19 0.33
CA ILE A 22 6.68 1.73 0.18
C ILE A 22 6.28 1.04 1.48
N PHE A 23 5.14 0.37 1.44
CA PHE A 23 4.71 -0.57 2.47
C PHE A 23 5.03 -2.02 2.06
N SER A 24 6.01 -2.63 2.72
CA SER A 24 6.52 -3.98 2.40
C SER A 24 6.26 -5.04 3.49
N LYS A 25 5.37 -4.75 4.44
CA LYS A 25 5.04 -5.66 5.57
C LYS A 25 3.91 -6.65 5.28
N VAL A 26 3.47 -6.75 4.01
CA VAL A 26 2.42 -7.69 3.58
C VAL A 26 2.83 -9.12 3.87
N LYS A 27 1.91 -9.92 4.42
CA LYS A 27 2.07 -11.36 4.65
C LYS A 27 1.00 -12.14 3.89
N SER A 28 1.24 -13.44 3.69
CA SER A 28 0.20 -14.35 3.19
C SER A 28 -1.02 -14.33 4.11
N ASN A 29 -2.22 -14.24 3.51
CA ASN A 29 -3.49 -14.07 4.24
C ASN A 29 -3.43 -12.85 5.19
N PRO A 30 -3.44 -11.61 4.64
CA PRO A 30 -3.27 -10.41 5.45
C PRO A 30 -4.35 -10.31 6.53
N THR A 31 -3.92 -10.01 7.75
CA THR A 31 -4.80 -9.75 8.88
C THR A 31 -5.33 -8.31 8.85
N ASP A 32 -6.40 -8.06 9.58
CA ASP A 32 -6.88 -6.73 9.95
C ASP A 32 -5.76 -5.82 10.46
N GLU A 33 -4.89 -6.32 11.35
CA GLU A 33 -3.74 -5.58 11.87
C GLU A 33 -2.78 -5.11 10.77
N ILE A 34 -2.54 -5.94 9.74
CA ILE A 34 -1.68 -5.58 8.60
C ILE A 34 -2.37 -4.50 7.76
N VAL A 35 -3.68 -4.63 7.54
CA VAL A 35 -4.46 -3.62 6.82
C VAL A 35 -4.44 -2.29 7.56
N MET A 36 -4.63 -2.27 8.88
CA MET A 36 -4.57 -1.05 9.68
C MET A 36 -3.17 -0.45 9.72
N GLN A 37 -2.11 -1.26 9.72
CA GLN A 37 -0.73 -0.76 9.56
C GLN A 37 -0.50 -0.12 8.19
N ALA A 38 -1.05 -0.70 7.13
CA ALA A 38 -0.95 -0.16 5.78
C ALA A 38 -1.75 1.15 5.66
N TYR A 39 -2.93 1.24 6.27
CA TYR A 39 -3.75 2.46 6.35
C TYR A 39 -3.04 3.59 7.11
N ARG A 40 -2.40 3.29 8.25
CA ARG A 40 -1.58 4.27 8.98
C ARG A 40 -0.42 4.78 8.12
N ALA A 41 0.31 3.88 7.44
CA ALA A 41 1.38 4.30 6.54
C ALA A 41 0.87 5.18 5.39
N PHE A 42 -0.29 4.86 4.81
CA PHE A 42 -0.93 5.65 3.76
C PHE A 42 -1.32 7.06 4.23
N THR A 43 -1.93 7.17 5.40
CA THR A 43 -2.39 8.45 5.97
C THR A 43 -1.24 9.30 6.52
N ASP A 44 -0.29 8.70 7.22
CA ASP A 44 0.90 9.40 7.74
C ASP A 44 1.76 9.98 6.60
N ALA A 45 1.88 9.26 5.49
CA ALA A 45 2.57 9.71 4.29
C ALA A 45 1.71 10.63 3.40
N GLN A 46 0.47 10.94 3.81
CA GLN A 46 -0.49 11.76 3.06
C GLN A 46 -0.68 11.30 1.62
N CYS A 47 -0.68 9.98 1.40
CA CYS A 47 -0.88 9.40 0.08
C CYS A 47 -2.31 9.64 -0.42
N ASP A 48 -2.48 9.76 -1.73
CA ASP A 48 -3.77 9.93 -2.39
C ASP A 48 -4.16 8.73 -3.27
N GLY A 49 -3.20 7.82 -3.53
CA GLY A 49 -3.35 6.64 -4.35
C GLY A 49 -2.62 5.42 -3.81
N VAL A 50 -2.98 4.24 -4.33
CA VAL A 50 -2.36 2.95 -3.97
C VAL A 50 -1.93 2.22 -5.23
N VAL A 51 -0.69 1.75 -5.25
CA VAL A 51 -0.16 0.84 -6.27
C VAL A 51 0.18 -0.47 -5.57
N SER A 52 -0.59 -1.52 -5.82
CA SER A 52 -0.34 -2.84 -5.27
C SER A 52 0.54 -3.66 -6.22
N VAL A 53 1.67 -4.18 -5.71
CA VAL A 53 2.62 -4.97 -6.50
C VAL A 53 2.86 -6.32 -5.81
N GLY A 54 2.68 -7.42 -6.54
CA GLY A 54 2.90 -8.79 -6.05
C GLY A 54 1.75 -9.74 -6.39
N GLY A 55 1.48 -10.67 -5.47
CA GLY A 55 0.40 -11.65 -5.61
C GLY A 55 -0.91 -11.23 -4.91
N GLY A 56 -1.82 -12.21 -4.73
CA GLY A 56 -3.13 -11.99 -4.11
C GLY A 56 -3.07 -11.24 -2.78
N SER A 57 -2.19 -11.63 -1.87
CA SER A 57 -2.03 -10.97 -0.56
C SER A 57 -1.73 -9.46 -0.66
N SER A 58 -0.89 -9.04 -1.61
CA SER A 58 -0.59 -7.62 -1.84
C SER A 58 -1.81 -6.88 -2.38
N HIS A 59 -2.51 -7.49 -3.34
CA HIS A 59 -3.72 -6.91 -3.93
C HIS A 59 -4.85 -6.80 -2.91
N ASP A 60 -5.05 -7.82 -2.08
CA ASP A 60 -6.09 -7.85 -1.06
C ASP A 60 -5.80 -6.86 0.06
N THR A 61 -4.53 -6.75 0.49
CA THR A 61 -4.12 -5.70 1.44
C THR A 61 -4.40 -4.30 0.88
N GLY A 62 -4.03 -4.05 -0.39
CA GLY A 62 -4.26 -2.74 -1.03
C GLY A 62 -5.75 -2.39 -1.17
N LYS A 63 -6.59 -3.37 -1.53
CA LYS A 63 -8.05 -3.18 -1.60
C LYS A 63 -8.66 -2.94 -0.23
N ALA A 64 -8.28 -3.75 0.78
CA ALA A 64 -8.78 -3.61 2.14
C ALA A 64 -8.38 -2.27 2.75
N LEU A 65 -7.15 -1.80 2.51
CA LEU A 65 -6.72 -0.45 2.89
C LEU A 65 -7.62 0.61 2.29
N ARG A 66 -7.91 0.56 0.97
CA ARG A 66 -8.78 1.57 0.35
C ARG A 66 -10.22 1.47 0.79
N ALA A 67 -10.69 0.28 1.16
CA ALA A 67 -12.00 0.12 1.79
C ALA A 67 -12.03 0.78 3.19
N VAL A 68 -11.00 0.62 4.00
CA VAL A 68 -10.88 1.29 5.32
C VAL A 68 -10.83 2.80 5.17
N ASP A 69 -9.99 3.30 4.25
CA ASP A 69 -9.84 4.72 3.97
C ASP A 69 -11.16 5.36 3.48
N GLY A 70 -11.89 4.68 2.59
CA GLY A 70 -13.21 5.10 2.14
C GLY A 70 -14.31 5.02 3.21
N ASN A 71 -14.01 4.46 4.39
CA ASN A 71 -14.92 4.35 5.54
C ASN A 71 -14.39 5.10 6.78
N ASP A 72 -13.65 6.20 6.56
CA ASP A 72 -13.12 7.10 7.60
C ASP A 72 -12.13 6.44 8.57
N GLY A 73 -11.38 5.44 8.10
CA GLY A 73 -10.36 4.78 8.92
C GLY A 73 -10.91 3.87 10.02
N ARG A 74 -12.19 3.46 9.91
CA ARG A 74 -12.81 2.55 10.87
C ARG A 74 -12.03 1.24 10.98
N GLU A 75 -11.77 0.83 12.22
CA GLU A 75 -11.18 -0.47 12.50
C GLU A 75 -12.09 -1.58 11.99
N ILE A 76 -11.47 -2.56 11.34
CA ILE A 76 -12.12 -3.73 10.76
C ILE A 76 -11.71 -4.96 11.57
N SER A 77 -12.35 -5.13 12.73
CA SER A 77 -12.14 -6.29 13.62
C SER A 77 -13.35 -7.23 13.62
#